data_AF-A0A3M1LYB6-F1
#
_entry.id   AF-A0A3M1LYB6-F1
#
_cell.length_a   1.000
_cell.length_b   1.000
_cell.length_c   1.000
_cell.angle_alpha   90.00
_cell.angle_beta   90.00
_cell.angle_gamma   90.00
#
_symmetry.space_group_name_H-M   'P 1'
#
loop_
_entity.id
_entity.type
_entity.pdbx_description
1 polymer ?
#
loop_
_entity_poly.entity_id
_entity_poly.type
_entity_poly.pdbx_seq_one_letter_code
_entity_poly.pdbx_strand_id
1 'polypeptide(L)' 'RPGQYEIVFQAGDYLRATGQPDRFLDRIPVRFAVDDATAHYHVPLLLSPFGYTTYRGS' A
#
# COMPACT_ATOMS: atom_id res chain seq x y z
N ARG A 1 3.02 1.20 19.00
CA ARG A 1 3.79 2.34 19.58
C ARG A 1 3.63 3.50 18.62
N PRO A 2 3.61 4.75 19.08
CA PRO A 2 3.68 5.87 18.14
C PRO A 2 5.01 5.82 17.36
N GLY A 3 4.99 6.22 16.09
CA GLY A 3 6.15 6.17 15.23
C GLY A 3 5.83 6.21 13.74
N GLN A 4 6.88 6.18 12.92
CA GLN A 4 6.78 6.06 11.47
C GLN A 4 6.81 4.57 11.10
N TYR A 5 5.87 4.17 10.26
CA TYR A 5 5.71 2.80 9.78
C TYR A 5 5.69 2.78 8.26
N GLU A 6 6.04 1.63 7.68
CA GLU A 6 5.97 1.37 6.25
C GLU A 6 5.26 0.04 6.01
N ILE A 7 4.28 0.03 5.11
CA ILE A 7 3.74 -1.20 4.51
C ILE A 7 4.31 -1.29 3.10
N VAL A 8 4.85 -2.45 2.73
CA VAL A 8 5.32 -2.72 1.37
C VAL A 8 4.38 -3.72 0.71
N PHE A 9 3.59 -3.25 -0.26
CA PHE A 9 2.76 -4.12 -1.07
C PHE A 9 3.59 -4.71 -2.22
N GLN A 10 3.58 -6.04 -2.37
CA GLN A 10 4.20 -6.76 -3.50
C GLN A 10 3.28 -6.69 -4.73
N ALA A 11 3.03 -5.47 -5.23
CA ALA A 11 2.06 -5.19 -6.29
C ALA A 11 2.40 -5.91 -7.60
N GLY A 12 3.69 -6.03 -7.92
CA GLY A 12 4.14 -6.70 -9.15
C GLY A 12 3.78 -8.19 -9.17
N ASP A 13 3.91 -8.89 -8.05
CA ASP A 13 3.50 -10.30 -7.95
C ASP A 13 2.00 -10.45 -8.18
N TYR A 14 1.20 -9.56 -7.56
CA TYR A 14 -0.25 -9.54 -7.73
C TYR A 14 -0.68 -9.21 -9.18
N LEU A 15 -0.08 -8.18 -9.79
CA LEU A 15 -0.39 -7.78 -11.17
C LEU A 15 -0.04 -8.90 -12.17
N ARG A 16 1.11 -9.58 -11.98
CA ARG A 16 1.48 -10.77 -12.77
C ARG A 16 0.45 -11.89 -12.63
N ALA A 17 0.07 -12.22 -11.40
CA ALA A 17 -0.91 -13.28 -11.13
C ALA A 17 -2.31 -12.96 -11.71
N THR A 18 -2.63 -11.68 -11.93
CA THR A 18 -3.91 -11.22 -12.48
C THR A 18 -3.88 -10.91 -13.98
N GLY A 19 -2.82 -11.32 -14.69
CA GLY A 19 -2.73 -11.18 -16.14
C GLY A 19 -2.29 -9.80 -16.63
N GLN A 20 -1.67 -8.99 -15.78
CA GLN A 20 -1.16 -7.65 -16.09
C GLN A 20 0.37 -7.66 -15.93
N PRO A 21 1.13 -8.18 -16.93
CA PRO A 21 2.54 -8.48 -16.78
C PRO A 21 3.46 -7.25 -16.80
N ASP A 22 2.92 -6.08 -17.14
CA ASP A 22 3.71 -4.85 -17.28
C ASP A 22 4.21 -4.35 -15.92
N ARG A 23 5.52 -4.06 -15.81
CA ARG A 23 6.23 -3.89 -14.53
C ARG A 23 6.37 -2.44 -14.10
N PHE A 24 5.41 -1.59 -14.43
CA PHE A 24 5.48 -0.19 -13.97
C PHE A 24 5.41 -0.10 -12.43
N LEU A 25 4.59 -0.94 -11.78
CA LEU A 25 4.49 -1.04 -10.32
C LEU A 25 4.90 -2.43 -9.82
N ASP A 26 6.03 -2.53 -9.14
CA ASP A 26 6.53 -3.81 -8.57
C ASP A 26 6.42 -3.87 -7.04
N ARG A 27 7.01 -2.90 -6.34
CA ARG A 27 6.88 -2.75 -4.87
C ARG A 27 6.37 -1.36 -4.55
N ILE A 28 5.28 -1.29 -3.78
CA ILE A 28 4.66 -0.02 -3.38
C ILE A 28 4.86 0.18 -1.87
N PRO A 29 5.85 0.98 -1.46
CA PRO A 29 5.98 1.38 -0.06
C PRO A 29 4.99 2.50 0.26
N VAL A 30 4.18 2.30 1.31
CA VAL A 30 3.30 3.32 1.89
C VAL A 30 3.80 3.64 3.29
N ARG A 31 4.32 4.85 3.47
CA ARG A 31 4.78 5.36 4.77
C ARG A 31 3.70 6.19 5.45
N PHE A 32 3.50 5.96 6.74
CA PHE A 32 2.52 6.69 7.53
C PHE A 32 2.94 6.79 8.99
N ALA A 33 2.41 7.82 9.65
CA ALA A 33 2.58 8.00 11.08
C ALA A 33 1.48 7.27 11.86
N VAL A 34 1.87 6.62 12.95
CA VAL A 34 0.98 6.21 14.03
C VAL A 34 1.25 7.16 15.19
N ASP A 35 0.27 7.97 15.55
CA ASP A 35 0.38 8.94 16.65
C ASP A 35 -0.27 8.39 17.93
N ASP A 36 -1.33 7.58 17.79
CA ASP A 36 -2.03 6.92 18.88
C ASP A 36 -1.94 5.40 18.71
N ALA A 37 -1.26 4.73 19.64
CA ALA A 37 -1.09 3.28 19.58
C ALA A 37 -2.39 2.48 19.88
N THR A 38 -3.45 3.13 20.35
CA THR A 38 -4.75 2.51 20.68
C THR A 38 -5.78 2.67 19.57
N ALA A 39 -5.54 3.57 18.61
CA ALA A 39 -6.44 3.81 17.49
C ALA A 39 -6.31 2.73 16.39
N HIS A 40 -7.38 2.57 15.62
CA HIS A 40 -7.37 1.75 14.41
C HIS A 40 -6.84 2.56 13.22
N TYR A 41 -5.94 1.95 12.43
CA TYR A 41 -5.35 2.55 11.23
C TYR A 41 -5.67 1.67 10.03
N HIS A 42 -6.61 2.12 9.19
CA HIS A 42 -6.94 1.49 7.93
C HIS A 42 -6.23 2.22 6.77
N VAL A 43 -5.33 1.52 6.08
CA VAL A 43 -4.50 2.06 4.98
C VAL A 43 -4.76 1.24 3.70
N PRO A 44 -5.89 1.47 3.01
CA PRO A 44 -6.23 0.75 1.78
C PRO A 44 -5.36 1.15 0.58
N LEU A 45 -5.17 0.20 -0.34
CA LEU A 45 -4.54 0.41 -1.63
C LEU A 45 -5.54 0.14 -2.76
N LEU A 46 -5.82 1.15 -3.59
CA LEU A 46 -6.50 0.99 -4.87
C LEU A 46 -5.45 0.90 -5.97
N LEU A 47 -5.42 -0.21 -6.70
CA LEU A 47 -4.33 -0.53 -7.62
C LEU A 47 -4.84 -0.72 -9.06
N SER A 48 -4.17 -0.07 -9.99
CA SER A 48 -4.18 -0.36 -11.43
C SER A 48 -2.72 -0.61 -11.89
N PRO A 49 -2.47 -1.16 -13.09
CA PRO A 49 -1.09 -1.44 -13.53
C PRO A 49 -0.17 -0.23 -13.55
N PHE A 50 -0.72 0.97 -13.78
CA PHE A 50 0.05 2.19 -14.04
C PHE A 50 -0.17 3.29 -12.99
N GLY A 51 -0.93 3.01 -11.94
CA GLY A 51 -1.22 3.98 -10.90
C GLY A 51 -1.91 3.35 -9.71
N TYR A 52 -1.75 3.99 -8.55
CA TYR A 52 -2.41 3.58 -7.33
C TYR A 52 -2.81 4.81 -6.52
N THR A 53 -3.78 4.61 -5.64
CA THR A 53 -4.18 5.58 -4.62
C THR A 53 -4.20 4.91 -3.26
N THR A 54 -3.79 5.64 -2.24
CA THR A 54 -3.87 5.24 -0.83
C THR A 54 -4.42 6.42 -0.02
N TYR A 55 -5.05 6.12 1.11
CA TYR A 55 -5.57 7.13 2.03
C TYR A 55 -5.67 6.55 3.45
N ARG A 56 -6.00 7.37 4.45
CA ARG A 56 -6.40 6.88 5.78
C ARG A 56 -7.91 6.68 5.80
N GLY A 57 -8.36 5.44 5.87
CA GLY A 57 -9.77 5.09 6.04
C GLY A 57 -10.24 5.24 7.49
N SER A 58 -11.57 5.19 7.66
CA SER A 58 -12.25 5.06 8.96
C SER A 58 -12.23 3.63 9.48
#